data_AF-A0A822D4E5-F1
#
_entry.id   AF-A0A822D4E5-F1
#
_cell.length_a   1.000
_cell.length_b   1.000
_cell.length_c   1.000
_cell.angle_alpha   90.00
_cell.angle_beta   90.00
_cell.angle_gamma   90.00
#
_symmetry.space_group_name_H-M   'P 1'
#
loop_
_entity.id
_entity.type
_entity.pdbx_description
1 polymer ?
#
loop_
_entity_poly.entity_id
_entity_poly.type
_entity_poly.pdbx_seq_one_letter_code
_entity_poly.pdbx_strand_id
1 'polypeptide(L)'
;NLTISRNHLGMAYLHVHFLEALIQQLEQVFTSPKWNARRAAIQFVQSMIFWNLFNARPYAQRLHALVLKCLFDERLEIRIVASITLSGFYQCDYIQVTPEDLNHFRAMSKTNYFTKINGKKVTSARDVVKRHGGQYV
;
A
#
# COMPACT_ATOMS: atom_id res chain seq x y z
N ASN A 1 -6.58 14.87 -15.10
CA ASN A 1 -6.48 13.55 -15.76
C ASN A 1 -6.42 12.34 -14.84
N LEU A 2 -5.64 12.31 -13.74
CA LEU A 2 -5.61 11.15 -12.84
C LEU A 2 -6.96 10.85 -12.13
N THR A 3 -7.75 11.89 -11.83
CA THR A 3 -9.07 11.77 -11.18
C THR A 3 -10.10 11.04 -12.05
N ILE A 4 -10.03 11.18 -13.37
CA ILE A 4 -10.97 10.55 -14.32
C ILE A 4 -10.69 9.05 -14.39
N SER A 5 -9.42 8.65 -14.54
CA SER A 5 -9.03 7.24 -14.56
C SER A 5 -9.42 6.51 -13.27
N ARG A 6 -9.20 7.13 -12.10
CA ARG A 6 -9.67 6.63 -10.80
C ARG A 6 -11.18 6.45 -10.75
N ASN A 7 -11.94 7.46 -11.15
CA ASN A 7 -13.40 7.49 -10.97
C ASN A 7 -14.17 6.66 -12.02
N HIS A 8 -13.63 6.44 -13.22
CA HIS A 8 -14.37 5.79 -14.31
C HIS A 8 -13.86 4.37 -14.61
N LEU A 9 -12.54 4.12 -14.57
CA LEU A 9 -11.98 2.81 -14.91
C LEU A 9 -11.88 1.88 -13.70
N GLY A 10 -11.61 2.42 -12.51
CA GLY A 10 -11.57 1.63 -11.27
C GLY A 10 -12.96 1.23 -10.74
N MET A 11 -13.99 1.96 -11.15
CA MET A 11 -15.40 1.76 -10.75
C MET A 11 -16.17 0.84 -11.70
N ALA A 12 -15.59 0.50 -12.86
CA ALA A 12 -16.23 -0.40 -13.81
C ALA A 12 -16.28 -1.83 -13.25
N TYR A 13 -17.32 -2.58 -13.63
CA TYR A 13 -17.37 -4.02 -13.36
C TYR A 13 -16.28 -4.73 -14.18
N LEU A 14 -15.33 -5.35 -13.49
CA LEU A 14 -14.20 -6.04 -14.09
C LEU A 14 -14.37 -7.54 -13.96
N HIS A 15 -14.43 -8.23 -15.10
CA HIS A 15 -14.41 -9.69 -15.12
C HIS A 15 -13.05 -10.20 -14.62
N VAL A 16 -13.04 -11.36 -13.95
CA VAL A 16 -11.84 -11.95 -13.33
C VAL A 16 -10.67 -12.12 -14.29
N HIS A 17 -10.95 -12.35 -15.58
CA HIS A 17 -9.93 -12.49 -16.62
C HIS A 17 -9.18 -11.18 -16.91
N PHE A 18 -9.87 -10.04 -16.84
CA PHE A 18 -9.22 -8.73 -17.03
C PHE A 18 -8.45 -8.29 -15.79
N LEU A 19 -8.86 -8.75 -14.61
CA LEU A 19 -8.18 -8.43 -13.35
C LEU A 19 -6.74 -8.95 -13.31
N GLU A 20 -6.48 -10.18 -13.78
CA GLU A 20 -5.12 -10.73 -13.82
C GLU A 20 -4.18 -9.85 -14.66
N ALA A 21 -4.58 -9.55 -15.91
CA ALA A 21 -3.79 -8.71 -16.81
C ALA A 21 -3.58 -7.30 -16.22
N LEU A 22 -4.62 -6.73 -15.60
CA LEU A 22 -4.56 -5.43 -14.96
C LEU A 22 -3.60 -5.42 -13.76
N ILE A 23 -3.62 -6.44 -12.92
CA ILE A 23 -2.72 -6.59 -11.76
C ILE A 23 -1.27 -6.67 -12.23
N GLN A 24 -1.00 -7.46 -13.29
CA GLN A 24 0.35 -7.53 -13.87
C GLN A 24 0.84 -6.15 -14.35
N GLN A 25 -0.01 -5.35 -14.99
CA GLN A 25 0.35 -3.99 -15.37
C GLN A 25 0.57 -3.09 -14.15
N LEU A 26 -0.26 -3.20 -13.12
CA LEU A 26 -0.09 -2.44 -11.89
C LEU A 26 1.24 -2.77 -11.19
N GLU A 27 1.64 -4.03 -11.15
CA GLU A 27 2.94 -4.45 -10.63
C GLU A 27 4.10 -3.72 -11.31
N GLN A 28 4.01 -3.52 -12.63
CA GLN A 28 4.99 -2.72 -13.39
C GLN A 28 4.91 -1.23 -13.03
N VAL A 29 3.71 -0.67 -12.86
CA VAL A 29 3.57 0.75 -12.48
C VAL A 29 4.11 1.00 -11.08
N PHE A 30 3.98 0.05 -10.15
CA PHE A 30 4.53 0.15 -8.81
C PHE A 30 6.07 0.19 -8.77
N THR A 31 6.77 -0.27 -9.81
CA THR A 31 8.23 -0.13 -9.90
C THR A 31 8.66 1.19 -10.54
N SER A 32 7.71 2.04 -10.97
CA SER A 32 8.03 3.30 -11.62
C SER A 32 8.85 4.22 -10.69
N PRO A 33 9.90 4.88 -11.20
CA PRO A 33 10.65 5.88 -10.43
C PRO A 33 9.80 7.13 -10.14
N LYS A 34 8.69 7.32 -10.88
CA LYS A 34 7.77 8.44 -10.68
C LYS A 34 6.79 8.12 -9.56
N TRP A 35 7.01 8.71 -8.39
CA TRP A 35 6.12 8.53 -7.23
C TRP A 35 4.65 8.86 -7.54
N ASN A 36 4.38 9.85 -8.39
CA ASN A 36 3.01 10.18 -8.82
C ASN A 36 2.31 9.02 -9.55
N ALA A 37 3.06 8.20 -10.29
CA ALA A 37 2.52 7.01 -10.95
C ALA A 37 2.18 5.92 -9.93
N ARG A 38 3.08 5.65 -8.98
CA ARG A 38 2.83 4.70 -7.88
C ARG A 38 1.65 5.12 -7.01
N ARG A 39 1.55 6.42 -6.70
CA ARG A 39 0.40 7.01 -5.99
C ARG A 39 -0.91 6.80 -6.76
N ALA A 40 -0.91 7.04 -8.07
CA ALA A 40 -2.08 6.81 -8.90
C ALA A 40 -2.46 5.32 -8.94
N ALA A 41 -1.47 4.42 -9.03
CA ALA A 41 -1.68 2.98 -9.02
C ALA A 41 -2.34 2.49 -7.73
N ILE A 42 -1.89 2.94 -6.56
CA ILE A 42 -2.51 2.54 -5.28
C ILE A 42 -3.93 3.09 -5.12
N GLN A 43 -4.18 4.31 -5.57
CA GLN A 43 -5.54 4.88 -5.60
C GLN A 43 -6.46 4.10 -6.54
N PHE A 44 -5.94 3.66 -7.67
CA PHE A 44 -6.67 2.81 -8.59
C PHE A 44 -6.94 1.42 -7.99
N VAL A 45 -5.97 0.80 -7.33
CA VAL A 45 -6.14 -0.47 -6.61
C VAL A 45 -7.25 -0.36 -5.56
N GLN A 46 -7.25 0.70 -4.77
CA GLN A 46 -8.28 0.95 -3.76
C GLN A 46 -9.68 1.01 -4.39
N SER A 47 -9.87 1.83 -5.43
CA SER A 47 -11.13 1.90 -6.16
C SER A 47 -11.53 0.54 -6.77
N MET A 48 -10.60 -0.11 -7.48
CA MET A 48 -10.84 -1.37 -8.19
C MET A 48 -11.32 -2.47 -7.25
N ILE A 49 -10.66 -2.65 -6.10
CA ILE A 49 -11.03 -3.66 -5.11
C ILE A 49 -12.39 -3.35 -4.49
N PHE A 50 -12.65 -2.10 -4.09
CA PHE A 50 -13.92 -1.78 -3.43
C PHE A 50 -15.14 -1.92 -4.36
N TRP A 51 -14.96 -1.71 -5.67
CA TRP A 51 -16.03 -1.90 -6.65
C TRP A 51 -16.15 -3.33 -7.16
N ASN A 52 -15.09 -4.13 -7.04
CA ASN A 52 -15.03 -5.49 -7.58
C ASN A 52 -14.67 -6.52 -6.49
N LEU A 53 -15.09 -6.29 -5.24
CA LEU A 53 -14.59 -7.01 -4.07
C LEU A 53 -14.57 -8.53 -4.25
N PHE A 54 -15.69 -9.12 -4.70
CA PHE A 54 -15.80 -10.56 -4.91
C PHE A 54 -14.90 -11.07 -6.04
N ASN A 55 -14.83 -10.36 -7.16
CA ASN A 55 -13.99 -10.73 -8.30
C ASN A 55 -12.49 -10.53 -7.99
N ALA A 56 -12.16 -9.62 -7.09
CA ALA A 56 -10.81 -9.34 -6.65
C ALA A 56 -10.32 -10.29 -5.54
N ARG A 57 -11.21 -11.01 -4.83
CA ARG A 57 -10.82 -11.91 -3.71
C ARG A 57 -9.72 -12.93 -4.07
N PRO A 58 -9.74 -13.59 -5.25
CA PRO A 58 -8.68 -14.51 -5.63
C PRO A 58 -7.27 -13.89 -5.65
N TYR A 59 -7.18 -12.56 -5.80
CA TYR A 59 -5.93 -11.81 -5.89
C TYR A 59 -5.56 -11.09 -4.58
N ALA A 60 -6.29 -11.34 -3.50
CA ALA A 60 -6.17 -10.58 -2.25
C ALA A 60 -4.73 -10.55 -1.73
N GLN A 61 -4.06 -11.70 -1.65
CA GLN A 61 -2.67 -11.76 -1.15
C GLN A 61 -1.69 -10.99 -2.04
N ARG A 62 -1.88 -11.03 -3.35
CA ARG A 62 -1.01 -10.35 -4.32
C ARG A 62 -1.15 -8.84 -4.23
N LEU A 63 -2.39 -8.36 -4.14
CA LEU A 63 -2.72 -6.94 -3.96
C LEU A 63 -2.34 -6.43 -2.57
N HIS A 64 -2.51 -7.25 -1.54
CA HIS A 64 -2.04 -6.97 -0.18
C HIS A 64 -0.52 -6.75 -0.14
N ALA A 65 0.26 -7.65 -0.75
CA ALA A 65 1.71 -7.50 -0.83
C ALA A 65 2.15 -6.22 -1.55
N LEU A 66 1.41 -5.77 -2.56
CA LEU A 66 1.68 -4.50 -3.24
C LEU A 66 1.41 -3.30 -2.32
N VAL A 67 0.28 -3.29 -1.62
CA VAL A 67 -0.05 -2.21 -0.68
C VAL A 67 0.94 -2.17 0.49
N LEU A 68 1.36 -3.33 1.01
CA LEU A 68 2.39 -3.43 2.05
C LEU A 68 3.73 -2.85 1.58
N LYS A 69 4.16 -3.11 0.35
CA LYS A 69 5.38 -2.48 -0.21
C LYS A 69 5.25 -0.96 -0.23
N CYS A 70 4.09 -0.42 -0.62
CA CYS A 70 3.85 1.02 -0.63
C CYS A 70 3.81 1.66 0.76
N LEU A 71 3.53 0.89 1.82
CA LEU A 71 3.59 1.37 3.20
C LEU A 71 5.02 1.76 3.63
N PHE A 72 6.03 1.26 2.91
CA PHE A 72 7.45 1.58 3.13
C PHE A 72 8.06 2.38 1.97
N ASP A 73 7.23 3.01 1.14
CA ASP A 73 7.70 3.90 0.07
C ASP A 73 8.45 5.10 0.64
N GLU A 74 9.46 5.61 -0.08
CA GLU A 74 10.22 6.77 0.34
C GLU A 74 9.36 8.05 0.45
N ARG A 75 8.29 8.15 -0.34
CA ARG A 75 7.38 9.30 -0.33
C ARG A 75 6.26 9.13 0.70
N LEU A 76 6.11 10.14 1.54
CA LEU A 76 5.09 10.19 2.59
C LEU A 76 3.68 10.08 2.01
N GLU A 77 3.43 10.73 0.88
CA GLU A 77 2.12 10.77 0.22
C GLU A 77 1.67 9.39 -0.24
N ILE A 78 2.61 8.51 -0.63
CA ILE A 78 2.30 7.13 -0.98
C ILE A 78 2.02 6.33 0.29
N ARG A 79 2.83 6.48 1.34
CA ARG A 79 2.62 5.77 2.61
C ARG A 79 1.27 6.08 3.25
N ILE A 80 0.84 7.35 3.20
CA ILE A 80 -0.48 7.76 3.70
C ILE A 80 -1.61 7.05 2.93
N VAL A 81 -1.53 7.04 1.59
CA VAL A 81 -2.56 6.38 0.78
C VAL A 81 -2.52 4.86 0.98
N ALA A 82 -1.34 4.27 1.15
CA ALA A 82 -1.18 2.86 1.44
C ALA A 82 -1.82 2.45 2.77
N SER A 83 -1.58 3.24 3.82
CA SER A 83 -2.23 3.04 5.13
C SER A 83 -3.75 3.06 5.01
N ILE A 84 -4.32 4.09 4.40
CA ILE A 84 -5.77 4.22 4.23
C ILE A 84 -6.33 3.02 3.43
N THR A 85 -5.62 2.61 2.38
CA THR A 85 -6.03 1.47 1.54
C THR A 85 -6.00 0.17 2.33
N LEU A 86 -4.92 -0.08 3.09
CA LEU A 86 -4.75 -1.28 3.91
C LEU A 86 -5.80 -1.35 5.02
N SER A 87 -6.05 -0.25 5.74
CA SER A 87 -7.12 -0.18 6.74
C SER A 87 -8.48 -0.51 6.11
N GLY A 88 -8.74 -0.02 4.90
CA GLY A 88 -9.95 -0.36 4.16
C GLY A 88 -10.05 -1.84 3.80
N PHE A 89 -8.94 -2.51 3.43
CA PHE A 89 -8.94 -3.96 3.16
C PHE A 89 -9.32 -4.78 4.39
N TYR A 90 -8.85 -4.36 5.57
CA TYR A 90 -9.23 -5.01 6.83
C TYR A 90 -10.69 -4.73 7.18
N GLN A 91 -11.15 -3.48 7.05
CA GLN A 91 -12.52 -3.08 7.38
C GLN A 91 -13.58 -3.78 6.53
N CYS A 92 -13.27 -4.12 5.27
CA CYS A 92 -14.21 -4.82 4.38
C CYS A 92 -13.97 -6.33 4.30
N ASP A 93 -13.18 -6.90 5.22
CA ASP A 93 -12.83 -8.33 5.24
C ASP A 93 -12.27 -8.84 3.91
N TYR A 94 -11.56 -7.97 3.18
CA TYR A 94 -10.84 -8.35 1.96
C TYR A 94 -9.57 -9.13 2.31
N ILE A 95 -8.88 -8.68 3.36
CA ILE A 95 -7.79 -9.40 4.03
C ILE A 95 -8.17 -9.55 5.49
N GLN A 96 -7.94 -10.73 6.06
CA GLN A 96 -8.09 -10.95 7.49
C GLN A 96 -6.83 -10.49 8.21
N VAL A 97 -6.98 -9.74 9.29
CA VAL A 97 -5.85 -9.34 10.14
C VAL A 97 -5.36 -10.57 10.89
N THR A 98 -4.10 -10.94 10.67
CA THR A 98 -3.48 -12.04 11.42
C THR A 98 -2.74 -11.52 12.67
N PRO A 99 -2.58 -12.34 13.72
CA PRO A 99 -1.70 -12.00 14.84
C PRO A 99 -0.26 -11.68 14.39
N GLU A 100 0.22 -12.35 13.34
CA GLU A 100 1.52 -12.12 12.72
C GLU A 100 1.62 -10.70 12.14
N ASP A 101 0.59 -10.23 11.45
CA ASP A 101 0.52 -8.86 10.91
C ASP A 101 0.63 -7.83 12.05
N LEU A 102 -0.15 -7.99 13.12
CA LEU A 102 -0.11 -7.08 14.27
C LEU A 102 1.26 -7.06 14.94
N ASN A 103 1.89 -8.23 15.10
CA ASN A 103 3.23 -8.33 15.65
C ASN A 103 4.27 -7.67 14.75
N HIS A 104 4.14 -7.84 13.43
CA HIS A 104 5.01 -7.21 12.44
C HIS A 104 4.92 -5.67 12.51
N PHE A 105 3.70 -5.10 12.44
CA PHE A 105 3.51 -3.65 12.53
C PHE A 105 3.95 -3.09 13.88
N ARG A 106 3.65 -3.78 14.99
CA ARG A 106 4.09 -3.39 16.32
C ARG A 106 5.62 -3.40 16.48
N ALA A 107 6.30 -4.35 15.85
CA ALA A 107 7.76 -4.36 15.85
C ALA A 107 8.32 -3.16 15.09
N MET A 108 7.71 -2.82 13.94
CA MET A 108 8.14 -1.69 13.12
C MET A 108 7.88 -0.34 13.79
N SER A 109 6.73 -0.14 14.45
CA SER A 109 6.42 1.11 15.17
C SER A 109 7.40 1.43 16.31
N LYS A 110 8.11 0.41 16.80
CA LYS A 110 9.15 0.52 17.82
C LYS A 110 10.56 0.71 17.26
N THR A 111 10.74 0.76 15.94
CA THR A 111 12.06 0.97 15.31
C THR A 111 12.71 2.24 15.86
N ASN A 112 13.94 2.11 16.36
CA ASN A 112 14.76 3.26 16.71
C ASN A 112 15.33 3.86 15.43
N TYR A 113 15.06 5.14 15.20
CA TYR A 113 15.42 5.85 13.98
C TYR A 113 16.52 6.89 14.18
N PHE A 114 17.06 7.00 15.41
CA PHE A 114 18.17 7.88 15.72
C PHE A 114 19.31 7.12 16.35
N THR A 115 20.52 7.45 15.92
CA THR A 115 21.78 6.95 16.48
C THR A 115 22.60 8.12 16.99
N LYS A 116 23.34 7.94 18.09
CA LYS A 116 24.27 8.96 18.57
C LYS A 116 25.62 8.79 17.88
N ILE A 117 26.04 9.81 17.13
CA ILE A 117 27.38 9.90 16.53
C ILE A 117 28.05 11.15 17.11
N ASN A 118 29.17 10.97 17.81
CA ASN A 118 29.90 12.06 18.50
C ASN A 118 29.00 12.93 19.39
N GLY A 119 28.11 12.29 20.17
CA GLY A 119 27.17 12.97 21.06
C GLY A 119 25.96 13.63 20.39
N LYS A 120 25.91 13.71 19.05
CA LYS A 120 24.78 14.26 18.29
C LYS A 120 23.82 13.16 17.85
N LYS A 121 22.51 13.42 17.92
CA LYS A 121 21.49 12.52 17.34
C LYS A 121 21.48 12.67 15.82
N VAL A 122 21.73 11.58 15.12
CA VAL A 122 21.65 11.49 13.66
C VAL A 122 20.49 10.57 13.31
N THR A 123 19.61 11.06 12.43
CA THR A 123 18.40 10.35 12.02
C THR A 123 18.66 9.51 10.77
N SER A 124 18.21 8.26 10.79
CA SER A 124 18.22 7.37 9.63
C SER A 124 16.89 7.49 8.88
N ALA A 125 16.93 7.97 7.64
CA ALA A 125 15.73 8.10 6.81
C ALA A 125 15.01 6.75 6.61
N ARG A 126 15.78 5.67 6.45
CA ARG A 126 15.24 4.31 6.31
C ARG A 126 14.47 3.87 7.55
N ASP A 127 15.03 4.14 8.73
CA ASP A 127 14.40 3.74 9.99
C ASP A 127 13.19 4.64 10.34
N VAL A 128 13.21 5.90 9.90
CA VAL A 128 12.02 6.77 9.95
C VAL A 128 10.90 6.19 9.10
N VAL A 129 11.19 5.78 7.86
CA VAL A 129 10.20 5.16 6.97
C VAL A 129 9.65 3.87 7.58
N LYS A 130 10.52 3.01 8.12
CA LYS A 130 10.12 1.76 8.78
C LYS A 130 9.24 2.02 10.00
N ARG A 131 9.63 2.98 10.86
CA ARG A 131 8.84 3.38 12.02
C ARG A 131 7.49 3.94 11.62
N HIS A 132 7.47 4.83 10.63
CA HIS A 132 6.26 5.44 10.09
C HIS A 132 5.32 4.36 9.59
N GLY A 133 5.74 3.46 8.68
CA GLY A 133 4.88 2.39 8.18
C GLY A 133 4.24 1.53 9.28
N GLY A 134 4.96 1.23 10.36
CA GLY A 134 4.41 0.47 11.50
C GLY A 134 3.41 1.22 12.39
N GLN A 135 3.34 2.56 12.34
CA GLN A 135 2.41 3.36 13.16
C GLN A 135 1.02 3.53 12.52
N TYR A 136 0.89 3.23 11.23
CA TYR A 136 -0.29 3.54 10.43
C TYR A 136 -1.19 2.32 10.18
N VAL A 137 -0.97 1.24 10.93
CA VAL A 137 -1.74 0.00 10.94
C VAL A 137 -1.99 -0.39 12.39
#